data_AF-A0A927JBI0-F1
#
_entry.id   AF-A0A927JBI0-F1
#
_cell.length_a   1.000
_cell.length_b   1.000
_cell.length_c   1.000
_cell.angle_alpha   90.00
_cell.angle_beta   90.00
_cell.angle_gamma   90.00
#
_symmetry.space_group_name_H-M   'P 1'
#
loop_
_entity.id
_entity.type
_entity.pdbx_description
1 polymer ?
#
loop_
_entity_poly.entity_id
_entity_poly.type
_entity_poly.pdbx_seq_one_letter_code
_entity_poly.pdbx_strand_id
1 'polypeptide(L)' 'MGHVMSINDIRTAIRELRVRENEARKEGREADANEIAERIRGYQEELAERP' A
#
# COMPACT_ATOMS: atom_id res chain seq x y z
N MET A 1 -16.67 10.48 11.69
CA MET A 1 -15.57 10.12 12.60
C MET A 1 -14.37 9.78 11.73
N GLY A 2 -13.34 10.62 11.72
CA GLY A 2 -12.14 10.36 10.92
C GLY A 2 -11.37 9.20 11.55
N HIS A 3 -11.34 8.05 10.88
CA HIS A 3 -10.56 6.91 11.34
C HIS A 3 -9.09 7.28 11.16
N VAL A 4 -8.42 7.67 12.25
CA VAL A 4 -6.96 7.74 12.26
C VAL A 4 -6.49 6.31 12.00
N MET A 5 -5.97 6.03 10.81
CA MET A 5 -5.42 4.70 10.51
C MET A 5 -4.33 4.40 11.54
N SER A 6 -4.52 3.34 12.32
CA SER A 6 -3.50 2.87 13.24
C SER A 6 -2.38 2.19 12.46
N ILE A 7 -1.21 2.05 13.07
CA ILE A 7 -0.07 1.32 12.49
C ILE A 7 -0.48 -0.08 11.97
N ASN A 8 -1.37 -0.76 12.70
CA ASN A 8 -1.92 -2.06 12.28
C ASN A 8 -2.85 -1.96 11.05
N ASP A 9 -3.63 -0.89 10.93
CA ASP A 9 -4.45 -0.63 9.74
C ASP A 9 -3.56 -0.34 8.53
N ILE A 10 -2.51 0.47 8.71
CA ILE A 10 -1.55 0.80 7.65
C ILE A 10 -0.85 -0.46 7.16
N ARG A 11 -0.41 -1.33 8.08
CA ARG A 11 0.20 -2.63 7.72
C ARG A 11 -0.76 -3.54 6.97
N THR A 12 -2.03 -3.56 7.38
CA THR A 12 -3.08 -4.32 6.70
C THR A 12 -3.32 -3.77 5.29
N ALA A 13 -3.45 -2.46 5.15
CA ALA A 13 -3.63 -1.78 3.88
C ALA A 13 -2.45 -2.04 2.92
N ILE A 14 -1.20 -1.97 3.40
CA ILE A 14 -0.01 -2.31 2.60
C ILE A 14 -0.10 -3.75 2.08
N ARG A 15 -0.51 -4.70 2.93
CA ARG A 15 -0.61 -6.10 2.54
C ARG A 15 -1.65 -6.30 1.44
N GLU A 16 -2.82 -5.69 1.57
CA GLU A 16 -3.88 -5.75 0.55
C GLU A 16 -3.45 -5.09 -0.76
N LEU A 17 -2.78 -3.93 -0.68
CA LEU A 17 -2.23 -3.24 -1.85
C LEU A 17 -1.18 -4.09 -2.56
N ARG A 18 -0.30 -4.80 -1.84
CA ARG A 18 0.68 -5.70 -2.45
C ARG A 18 0.05 -6.87 -3.21
N VAL A 19 -1.08 -7.38 -2.73
CA VAL A 19 -1.83 -8.42 -3.47
C VAL A 19 -2.33 -7.86 -4.79
N ARG A 20 -2.95 -6.67 -4.77
CA ARG A 20 -3.44 -5.99 -5.98
C ARG A 20 -2.32 -5.61 -6.94
N GLU A 21 -1.17 -5.14 -6.44
CA GLU A 21 0.01 -4.87 -7.26
C GLU A 21 0.45 -6.13 -8.02
N ASN A 22 0.52 -7.26 -7.31
CA ASN A 22 0.94 -8.53 -7.91
C ASN A 22 -0.06 -9.01 -8.98
N GLU A 23 -1.36 -8.87 -8.72
CA GLU A 23 -2.41 -9.16 -9.69
C GLU A 23 -2.29 -8.26 -10.93
N ALA A 24 -2.17 -6.94 -10.73
CA ALA A 24 -1.97 -5.99 -11.83
C ALA A 24 -0.74 -6.32 -12.67
N ARG A 25 0.39 -6.69 -12.06
CA ARG A 25 1.59 -7.14 -12.79
C ARG A 25 1.34 -8.43 -13.57
N LYS A 26 0.61 -9.39 -13.00
CA LYS A 26 0.26 -10.64 -13.69
C LYS A 26 -0.65 -10.41 -14.89
N GLU A 27 -1.55 -9.43 -14.80
CA GLU A 27 -2.45 -9.03 -15.88
C GLU A 27 -1.79 -8.11 -16.92
N GLY A 28 -0.50 -7.76 -16.76
CA GLY A 28 0.22 -6.85 -17.64
C GLY A 28 -0.16 -5.37 -17.46
N ARG A 29 -0.89 -5.04 -16.39
CA ARG A 29 -1.29 -3.68 -16.02
C ARG A 29 -0.19 -2.99 -15.22
N GLU A 30 0.96 -2.78 -15.84
CA GLU A 30 2.14 -2.20 -15.17
C GLU A 30 1.92 -0.80 -14.61
N ALA A 31 1.10 0.03 -15.27
CA ALA A 31 0.76 1.37 -14.78
C ALA A 31 0.02 1.31 -13.43
N ASP A 32 -0.94 0.39 -13.32
CA ASP A 32 -1.74 0.16 -12.10
C ASP A 32 -0.84 -0.38 -10.98
N ALA A 33 0.03 -1.34 -11.31
CA ALA A 33 1.01 -1.87 -10.38
C ALA A 33 1.97 -0.79 -9.86
N ASN A 34 2.46 0.10 -10.73
CA ASN A 34 3.35 1.19 -10.32
C ASN A 34 2.62 2.18 -9.40
N GLU A 35 1.40 2.59 -9.71
CA GLU A 35 0.63 3.49 -8.85
C GLU A 35 0.39 2.87 -7.46
N ILE A 36 0.07 1.57 -7.42
CA ILE A 36 -0.11 0.84 -6.17
C ILE A 36 1.22 0.74 -5.39
N ALA A 37 2.33 0.50 -6.08
CA ALA A 37 3.67 0.44 -5.47
C ALA A 37 4.07 1.79 -4.85
N GLU A 38 3.80 2.90 -5.54
CA GLU A 38 4.04 4.24 -5.02
C GLU A 38 3.19 4.53 -3.77
N ARG A 39 1.92 4.12 -3.77
CA ARG A 39 1.06 4.22 -2.57
C ARG A 39 1.60 3.40 -1.39
N ILE A 40 2.05 2.17 -1.64
CA ILE A 40 2.66 1.32 -0.61
C ILE A 40 3.88 2.02 -0.01
N ARG A 41 4.72 2.65 -0.84
CA ARG A 41 5.90 3.38 -0.38
C ARG A 41 5.54 4.51 0.57
N GLY A 42 4.54 5.33 0.24
CA GLY A 42 4.06 6.39 1.13
C GLY A 42 3.61 5.85 2.50
N TYR A 43 2.87 4.73 2.52
CA TYR A 43 2.49 4.08 3.78
C TYR A 43 3.67 3.51 4.57
N GLN A 44 4.73 3.05 3.88
CA GLN A 44 5.95 2.60 4.55
C GLN A 44 6.75 3.75 5.15
N GLU A 45 6.78 4.90 4.49
CA GLU A 45 7.40 6.13 5.01
C GLU A 45 6.66 6.60 6.27
N GLU A 46 5.33 6.66 6.24
CA GLU A 46 4.49 6.97 7.41
C GLU A 46 4.71 5.99 8.59
N LEU A 47 4.99 4.71 8.30
CA LEU A 47 5.35 3.72 9.31
C LEU A 47 6.78 3.92 9.84
N ALA A 48 7.71 4.38 9.02
CA ALA A 48 9.08 4.65 9.42
C ALA A 48 9.18 5.90 10.31
N GLU A 49 8.32 6.89 10.08
CA GLU A 49 8.22 8.10 10.91
C GLU A 49 7.53 7.86 12.26
N ARG A 50 6.83 6.73 12.43
CA ARG A 50 6.14 6.35 13.67
C ARG A 50 6.89 5.20 14.37
N PRO A 51 7.72 5.49 15.39
CA PRO A 51 8.53 4.48 16.09
C PRO A 51 7.70 3.49 16.91
#